data_AF-I3K8P4-F1
#
_entry.id   AF-I3K8P4-F1
#
_cell.length_a   1.000
_cell.length_b   1.000
_cell.length_c   1.000
_cell.angle_alpha   90.00
_cell.angle_beta   90.00
_cell.angle_gamma   90.00
#
_symmetry.space_group_name_H-M   'P 1'
#
loop_
_entity.id
_entity.type
_entity.pdbx_description
1 polymer ?
#
loop_
_entity_poly.entity_id
_entity_poly.type
_entity_poly.pdbx_seq_one_letter_code
_entity_poly.pdbx_strand_id
1 'polypeptide(L)'
;MHNCCEVLLLVILLVLPSASPHDTENTTQQKDDSRGIPPIAVNRPMVTNLPLLSDAKLKQKRRVQYSPFVPINGTNLMWVTWNNSLPNHAVSIYNDYTNRVDYICKYKCDAGFYTPSKGPYCYYPSAIENRGFPFETLVNKDNFEILEWKAAKDGSVPKNSVWTCSGKQIYVGKNHYGLGKVSTKDTVFYLPYDKEEHWYYKYEVLTISGNVISQLLYNVRYNKDHSEIFKFPPEVMHQATMSNYECHPVVKTETLSKTYQVQQRWDFTFSFKLGGKISIEAGIPSIVKGTLEVSTEVQFQFTTGTTVTESMTDSASVELTVPPNHSCEFSTVRHKEKVDIPFTALLRRTYDDGEIHTTSITGTYDSIQVGKIQTVVNRCELLVNFMPCPVQCKSSVISDDVNLVFLLFTSFSCSYWI
;
A
#
# COMPACT_ATOMS: atom_id res chain seq x y z
N MET A 1 27.31 40.82 9.97
CA MET A 1 28.18 39.97 9.12
C MET A 1 27.50 38.60 9.04
N HIS A 2 26.47 38.47 8.20
CA HIS A 2 26.53 37.83 6.86
C HIS A 2 27.09 36.41 6.87
N ASN A 3 26.21 35.42 6.75
CA ASN A 3 26.25 34.45 5.63
C ASN A 3 24.98 33.57 5.64
N CYS A 4 24.02 33.95 4.78
CA CYS A 4 23.04 33.05 4.22
C CYS A 4 23.74 32.19 3.16
N CYS A 5 23.59 30.88 3.24
CA CYS A 5 23.98 29.96 2.17
C CYS A 5 22.69 29.53 1.46
N GLU A 6 22.27 30.27 0.43
CA GLU A 6 21.25 29.80 -0.50
C GLU A 6 21.87 28.78 -1.46
N VAL A 7 21.32 27.56 -1.45
CA VAL A 7 21.61 26.55 -2.46
C VAL A 7 20.65 26.80 -3.63
N LEU A 8 21.17 27.46 -4.67
CA LEU A 8 20.49 27.68 -5.95
C LEU A 8 20.50 26.37 -6.75
N LEU A 9 19.35 25.71 -6.87
CA LEU A 9 19.16 24.51 -7.69
C LEU A 9 18.82 24.94 -9.13
N LEU A 10 19.81 24.91 -10.01
CA LEU A 10 19.68 25.14 -11.45
C LEU A 10 18.99 23.95 -12.13
N VAL A 11 17.76 24.14 -12.60
CA VAL A 11 17.06 23.19 -13.47
C VAL A 11 17.53 23.42 -14.91
N ILE A 12 18.34 22.50 -15.44
CA ILE A 12 18.75 22.47 -16.85
C ILE A 12 17.63 21.77 -17.64
N LEU A 13 16.86 22.53 -18.41
CA LEU A 13 15.92 22.02 -19.41
C LEU A 13 16.72 21.54 -20.65
N LEU A 14 16.92 20.22 -20.77
CA LEU A 14 17.37 19.60 -22.00
C LEU A 14 16.18 19.47 -22.97
N VAL A 15 16.13 20.35 -23.97
CA VAL A 15 15.25 20.23 -25.12
C VAL A 15 15.91 19.26 -26.11
N LEU A 16 15.35 18.06 -26.26
CA LEU A 16 15.71 17.15 -27.35
C LEU A 16 14.86 17.49 -28.59
N PRO A 17 15.47 17.75 -29.75
CA PRO A 17 14.73 17.89 -30.99
C PRO A 17 14.34 16.51 -31.55
N SER A 18 13.06 16.41 -31.91
CA SER A 18 12.46 15.35 -32.71
C SER A 18 13.03 15.37 -34.14
N ALA A 19 13.45 14.20 -34.62
CA ALA A 19 13.72 13.97 -36.04
C ALA A 19 13.31 12.54 -36.44
N SER A 20 12.20 12.46 -37.18
CA SER A 20 11.94 11.50 -38.26
C SER A 20 12.09 12.33 -39.54
N PRO A 21 12.75 11.86 -40.63
CA PRO A 21 12.03 11.02 -41.60
C PRO A 21 12.87 10.11 -42.54
N HIS A 22 12.09 9.28 -43.25
CA HIS A 22 12.22 8.83 -44.63
C HIS A 22 12.58 7.38 -44.97
N ASP A 23 11.56 6.75 -45.55
CA ASP A 23 11.55 5.69 -46.55
C ASP A 23 12.67 5.80 -47.58
N THR A 24 13.17 4.64 -48.00
CA THR A 24 13.73 4.48 -49.34
C THR A 24 13.36 3.10 -49.85
N GLU A 25 12.44 3.08 -50.82
CA GLU A 25 12.21 1.96 -51.73
C GLU A 25 13.51 1.60 -52.45
N ASN A 26 13.77 0.30 -52.62
CA ASN A 26 14.56 -0.15 -53.75
C ASN A 26 13.99 -1.45 -54.29
N THR A 27 13.35 -1.32 -55.45
CA THR A 27 12.86 -2.38 -56.30
C THR A 27 14.03 -3.04 -57.02
N THR A 28 14.05 -4.37 -57.08
CA THR A 28 14.62 -5.08 -58.24
C THR A 28 13.80 -6.36 -58.49
N GLN A 29 13.22 -6.40 -59.69
CA GLN A 29 12.60 -7.55 -60.36
C GLN A 29 13.66 -8.68 -60.46
N GLN A 30 13.38 -9.99 -60.59
CA GLN A 30 12.50 -10.65 -61.56
C GLN A 30 12.67 -12.17 -61.37
N LYS A 31 11.60 -12.97 -61.24
CA LYS A 31 11.33 -14.13 -62.11
C LYS A 31 10.00 -14.82 -61.76
N ASP A 32 9.17 -14.84 -62.79
CA ASP A 32 7.93 -15.57 -62.99
C ASP A 32 8.21 -17.08 -63.13
N ASP A 33 7.37 -17.91 -62.51
CA ASP A 33 6.85 -19.09 -63.21
C ASP A 33 5.52 -19.53 -62.59
N SER A 34 4.56 -19.82 -63.46
CA SER A 34 3.13 -19.95 -63.16
C SER A 34 2.63 -21.36 -63.45
N ARG A 35 1.40 -21.65 -62.96
CA ARG A 35 0.49 -22.79 -63.23
C ARG A 35 0.58 -23.96 -62.23
N GLY A 36 -0.49 -24.49 -61.65
CA GLY A 36 -1.92 -24.25 -61.81
C GLY A 36 -2.72 -25.10 -60.80
N ILE A 37 -3.95 -24.67 -60.50
CA ILE A 37 -4.97 -25.41 -59.73
C ILE A 37 -5.89 -26.12 -60.73
N PRO A 38 -6.43 -27.31 -60.40
CA PRO A 38 -7.89 -27.43 -60.44
C PRO A 38 -8.52 -28.22 -59.25
N PRO A 39 -9.86 -28.10 -59.06
CA PRO A 39 -10.58 -28.44 -57.83
C PRO A 39 -11.49 -29.69 -57.95
N ILE A 40 -11.79 -30.38 -56.84
CA ILE A 40 -12.86 -31.41 -56.74
C ILE A 40 -13.39 -31.37 -55.29
N ALA A 41 -14.57 -30.81 -55.01
CA ALA A 41 -15.93 -31.35 -55.10
C ALA A 41 -16.40 -32.18 -53.88
N VAL A 42 -17.40 -31.57 -53.23
CA VAL A 42 -18.45 -32.01 -52.31
C VAL A 42 -18.77 -33.51 -52.29
N ASN A 43 -18.94 -34.08 -51.08
CA ASN A 43 -19.96 -35.09 -50.82
C ASN A 43 -20.52 -34.98 -49.39
N ARG A 44 -21.84 -34.84 -49.30
CA ARG A 44 -22.70 -35.02 -48.12
C ARG A 44 -23.68 -36.15 -48.47
N PRO A 45 -23.98 -37.07 -47.56
CA PRO A 45 -25.33 -37.11 -46.96
C PRO A 45 -25.23 -37.59 -45.48
N MET A 46 -26.22 -37.61 -44.60
CA MET A 46 -27.66 -37.36 -44.61
C MET A 46 -28.07 -37.02 -43.16
N VAL A 47 -29.15 -36.28 -43.03
CA VAL A 47 -29.81 -35.89 -41.77
C VAL A 47 -30.63 -37.05 -41.21
N THR A 48 -30.57 -37.30 -39.90
CA THR A 48 -31.69 -37.86 -39.13
C THR A 48 -31.80 -37.17 -37.78
N ASN A 49 -33.05 -36.79 -37.46
CA ASN A 49 -33.53 -35.93 -36.40
C ASN A 49 -33.22 -36.43 -34.97
N LEU A 50 -33.09 -35.51 -34.01
CA LEU A 50 -33.68 -35.57 -32.66
C LEU A 50 -33.57 -34.17 -31.98
N PRO A 51 -34.39 -33.81 -30.97
CA PRO A 51 -35.21 -32.61 -30.97
C PRO A 51 -34.60 -31.40 -30.25
N LEU A 52 -35.04 -30.21 -30.67
CA LEU A 52 -34.90 -28.93 -29.98
C LEU A 52 -35.41 -29.01 -28.54
N LEU A 53 -34.50 -28.95 -27.57
CA LEU A 53 -34.79 -28.75 -26.15
C LEU A 53 -34.02 -27.52 -25.65
N SER A 54 -34.76 -26.41 -25.62
CA SER A 54 -34.63 -25.23 -24.75
C SER A 54 -33.23 -24.77 -24.32
N ASP A 55 -32.85 -23.61 -24.86
CA ASP A 55 -31.89 -22.67 -24.31
C ASP A 55 -32.29 -22.20 -22.89
N ALA A 56 -31.99 -23.01 -21.88
CA ALA A 56 -32.12 -22.63 -20.48
C ALA A 56 -31.18 -23.47 -19.59
N LYS A 57 -29.87 -23.38 -19.85
CA LYS A 57 -28.82 -23.71 -18.87
C LYS A 57 -27.49 -23.09 -19.31
N LEU A 58 -27.46 -21.76 -19.28
CA LEU A 58 -26.22 -21.00 -19.20
C LEU A 58 -25.54 -21.44 -17.89
N LYS A 59 -24.64 -22.41 -18.00
CA LYS A 59 -23.84 -22.91 -16.87
C LYS A 59 -23.02 -21.75 -16.36
N GLN A 60 -23.53 -21.17 -15.29
CA GLN A 60 -22.87 -20.33 -14.31
C GLN A 60 -21.39 -20.72 -14.23
N LYS A 61 -20.50 -19.89 -14.81
CA LYS A 61 -19.07 -19.94 -14.53
C LYS A 61 -18.97 -19.89 -13.00
N ARG A 62 -18.67 -21.03 -12.37
CA ARG A 62 -18.34 -21.08 -10.96
C ARG A 62 -17.22 -20.08 -10.76
N ARG A 63 -17.52 -18.98 -10.05
CA ARG A 63 -16.48 -18.15 -9.44
C ARG A 63 -15.58 -19.12 -8.68
N VAL A 64 -14.32 -19.21 -9.08
CA VAL A 64 -13.29 -19.88 -8.31
C VAL A 64 -13.28 -19.15 -6.96
N GLN A 65 -13.88 -19.76 -5.95
CA GLN A 65 -13.71 -19.32 -4.57
C GLN A 65 -12.25 -19.63 -4.24
N TYR A 66 -11.40 -18.62 -4.39
CA TYR A 66 -10.10 -18.62 -3.75
C TYR A 66 -10.35 -18.67 -2.25
N SER A 67 -10.14 -19.84 -1.64
CA SER A 67 -10.00 -19.94 -0.19
C SER A 67 -8.94 -18.92 0.24
N PRO A 68 -9.11 -18.19 1.36
CA PRO A 68 -8.09 -17.27 1.83
C PRO A 68 -6.80 -18.07 2.09
N PHE A 69 -5.85 -17.97 1.17
CA PHE A 69 -4.54 -18.60 1.27
C PHE A 69 -3.85 -17.99 2.47
N VAL A 70 -3.53 -18.80 3.48
CA VAL A 70 -2.78 -18.33 4.64
C VAL A 70 -1.29 -18.49 4.33
N PRO A 71 -0.52 -17.40 4.16
CA PRO A 71 0.92 -17.47 3.95
C PRO A 71 1.60 -18.16 5.14
N ILE A 72 2.53 -19.08 4.88
CA ILE A 72 3.35 -19.67 5.94
C ILE A 72 4.33 -18.60 6.40
N ASN A 73 4.20 -18.11 7.64
CA ASN A 73 5.09 -17.09 8.22
C ASN A 73 5.27 -15.83 7.36
N GLY A 74 4.20 -15.38 6.68
CA GLY A 74 4.24 -14.21 5.79
C GLY A 74 5.15 -14.38 4.57
N THR A 75 5.39 -15.61 4.13
CA THR A 75 6.18 -15.93 2.92
C THR A 75 5.28 -16.25 1.72
N ASN A 76 5.85 -16.43 0.54
CA ASN A 76 5.10 -16.94 -0.61
C ASN A 76 4.85 -18.46 -0.59
N LEU A 77 5.27 -19.15 0.48
CA LEU A 77 4.89 -20.54 0.68
C LEU A 77 3.48 -20.66 1.23
N MET A 78 2.72 -21.58 0.65
CA MET A 78 1.35 -21.87 1.06
C MET A 78 1.02 -23.34 0.90
N TRP A 79 0.16 -23.83 1.79
CA TRP A 79 -0.47 -25.13 1.65
C TRP A 79 -1.76 -24.98 0.83
N VAL A 80 -1.80 -25.61 -0.34
CA VAL A 80 -2.92 -25.53 -1.27
C VAL A 80 -3.66 -26.85 -1.30
N THR A 81 -4.94 -26.82 -0.95
CA THR A 81 -5.82 -27.98 -1.02
C THR A 81 -5.89 -28.53 -2.43
N TRP A 82 -5.69 -29.84 -2.57
CA TRP A 82 -5.76 -30.56 -3.82
C TRP A 82 -7.12 -30.39 -4.50
N ASN A 83 -7.12 -30.03 -5.78
CA ASN A 83 -8.32 -29.84 -6.59
C ASN A 83 -8.18 -30.52 -7.97
N ASN A 84 -7.99 -31.84 -7.94
CA ASN A 84 -7.91 -32.73 -9.12
C ASN A 84 -6.77 -32.44 -10.13
N SER A 85 -5.89 -31.50 -9.82
CA SER A 85 -4.73 -31.15 -10.61
C SER A 85 -3.61 -30.65 -9.70
N LEU A 86 -2.37 -30.86 -10.14
CA LEU A 86 -1.20 -30.36 -9.45
C LEU A 86 -1.15 -28.82 -9.59
N PRO A 87 -1.06 -28.06 -8.49
CA PRO A 87 -0.94 -26.61 -8.58
C PRO A 87 0.37 -26.16 -9.25
N ASN A 88 0.32 -25.02 -9.92
CA ASN A 88 1.53 -24.38 -10.43
C ASN A 88 2.48 -24.05 -9.28
N HIS A 89 3.79 -24.18 -9.54
CA HIS A 89 4.85 -23.94 -8.55
C HIS A 89 4.77 -24.84 -7.30
N ALA A 90 4.16 -26.03 -7.44
CA ALA A 90 4.23 -27.05 -6.41
C ALA A 90 5.70 -27.45 -6.17
N VAL A 91 6.10 -27.49 -4.90
CA VAL A 91 7.47 -27.81 -4.51
C VAL A 91 7.69 -29.31 -4.62
N SER A 92 8.76 -29.71 -5.29
CA SER A 92 9.12 -31.12 -5.50
C SER A 92 10.60 -31.37 -5.25
N ILE A 93 10.93 -32.64 -5.03
CA ILE A 93 12.28 -33.16 -5.19
C ILE A 93 12.28 -34.21 -6.29
N TYR A 94 13.45 -34.40 -6.91
CA TYR A 94 13.72 -35.64 -7.61
C TYR A 94 14.26 -36.65 -6.58
N ASN A 95 13.60 -37.79 -6.47
CA ASN A 95 13.95 -38.86 -5.55
C ASN A 95 14.76 -39.91 -6.32
N ASP A 96 16.08 -39.86 -6.17
CA ASP A 96 17.01 -40.77 -6.85
C ASP A 96 16.79 -42.23 -6.47
N TYR A 97 16.42 -42.51 -5.21
CA TYR A 97 16.23 -43.87 -4.72
C TYR A 97 15.06 -44.58 -5.42
N THR A 98 14.01 -43.83 -5.78
CA THR A 98 12.84 -44.38 -6.49
C THR A 98 12.71 -43.93 -7.95
N ASN A 99 13.70 -43.18 -8.44
CA ASN A 99 13.76 -42.63 -9.80
C ASN A 99 12.46 -41.93 -10.23
N ARG A 100 11.94 -41.01 -9.38
CA ARG A 100 10.72 -40.24 -9.69
C ARG A 100 10.71 -38.86 -9.05
N VAL A 101 9.80 -38.01 -9.52
CA VAL A 101 9.51 -36.73 -8.89
C VAL A 101 8.47 -36.93 -7.80
N ASP A 102 8.81 -36.47 -6.60
CA ASP A 102 7.97 -36.48 -5.41
C ASP A 102 7.65 -35.02 -5.03
N TYR A 103 6.36 -34.69 -5.02
CA TYR A 103 5.85 -33.39 -4.61
C TYR A 103 5.56 -33.39 -3.11
N ILE A 104 5.90 -32.28 -2.45
CA ILE A 104 5.67 -32.12 -1.02
C ILE A 104 4.18 -31.95 -0.76
N CYS A 105 3.62 -32.85 0.03
CA CYS A 105 2.22 -32.80 0.44
C CYS A 105 2.10 -32.96 1.96
N LYS A 106 0.92 -32.65 2.48
CA LYS A 106 0.51 -33.06 3.82
C LYS A 106 -0.93 -33.55 3.83
N TYR A 107 -1.20 -34.48 4.73
CA TYR A 107 -2.55 -34.82 5.14
C TYR A 107 -2.72 -34.46 6.61
N LYS A 108 -3.70 -33.61 6.92
CA LYS A 108 -3.81 -32.94 8.22
C LYS A 108 -2.51 -32.16 8.54
N CYS A 109 -1.65 -32.73 9.39
CA CYS A 109 -0.38 -32.13 9.80
C CYS A 109 0.84 -32.99 9.45
N ASP A 110 0.65 -34.18 8.91
CA ASP A 110 1.75 -35.08 8.60
C ASP A 110 2.23 -34.84 7.17
N ALA A 111 3.49 -34.43 7.04
CA ALA A 111 4.15 -34.25 5.76
C ALA A 111 4.51 -35.59 5.11
N GLY A 112 4.49 -35.61 3.79
CA GLY A 112 4.78 -36.78 2.99
C GLY A 112 5.00 -36.41 1.53
N PHE A 113 4.69 -37.34 0.62
CA PHE A 113 4.84 -37.12 -0.81
C PHE A 113 3.59 -37.45 -1.63
N TYR A 114 3.41 -36.69 -2.70
CA TYR A 114 2.49 -36.99 -3.79
C TYR A 114 3.31 -37.25 -5.05
N THR A 115 2.92 -38.25 -5.84
CA THR A 115 3.49 -38.48 -7.16
C THR A 115 2.39 -38.94 -8.12
N PRO A 116 2.32 -38.42 -9.37
CA PRO A 116 1.25 -38.77 -10.30
C PRO A 116 1.11 -40.28 -10.56
N SER A 117 2.22 -41.03 -10.53
CA SER A 117 2.24 -42.48 -10.79
C SER A 117 1.54 -43.31 -9.71
N LYS A 118 1.29 -42.75 -8.52
CA LYS A 118 0.62 -43.43 -7.40
C LYS A 118 -0.82 -42.93 -7.16
N GLY A 119 -1.36 -42.16 -8.09
CA GLY A 119 -2.72 -41.62 -8.00
C GLY A 119 -2.84 -40.39 -7.09
N PRO A 120 -4.06 -39.82 -6.94
CA PRO A 120 -4.29 -38.52 -6.31
C PRO A 120 -4.31 -38.60 -4.78
N TYR A 121 -3.23 -39.11 -4.18
CA TYR A 121 -3.11 -39.27 -2.74
C TYR A 121 -1.81 -38.68 -2.20
N CYS A 122 -1.87 -38.10 -1.00
CA CYS A 122 -0.68 -37.82 -0.22
C CYS A 122 -0.30 -39.07 0.58
N TYR A 123 0.91 -39.57 0.40
CA TYR A 123 1.50 -40.67 1.15
C TYR A 123 2.26 -40.11 2.32
N TYR A 124 1.80 -40.40 3.54
CA TYR A 124 2.32 -39.80 4.77
C TYR A 124 2.53 -40.85 5.88
N PRO A 125 3.48 -40.61 6.79
CA PRO A 125 3.76 -41.52 7.90
C PRO A 125 2.76 -41.30 9.05
N SER A 126 2.02 -42.34 9.44
CA SER A 126 1.13 -42.33 10.61
C SER A 126 1.01 -43.73 11.22
N ALA A 127 2.05 -44.18 11.93
CA ALA A 127 2.22 -45.52 12.50
C ALA A 127 2.30 -46.68 11.48
N ILE A 128 1.74 -46.47 10.29
CA ILE A 128 1.94 -47.19 9.01
C ILE A 128 1.89 -46.15 7.88
N GLU A 129 2.36 -46.48 6.66
CA GLU A 129 2.13 -45.61 5.50
C GLU A 129 0.63 -45.56 5.20
N ASN A 130 0.08 -44.35 5.25
CA ASN A 130 -1.31 -44.08 4.94
C ASN A 130 -1.40 -43.18 3.72
N ARG A 131 -2.55 -43.26 3.05
CA ARG A 131 -2.91 -42.40 1.92
C ARG A 131 -4.04 -41.47 2.33
N GLY A 132 -3.83 -40.17 2.14
CA GLY A 132 -4.77 -39.12 2.55
C GLY A 132 -5.47 -38.45 1.35
N PHE A 133 -6.78 -38.24 1.46
CA PHE A 133 -7.57 -37.40 0.56
C PHE A 133 -8.77 -36.76 1.31
N PRO A 134 -9.13 -35.49 1.05
CA PRO A 134 -8.32 -34.51 0.33
C PRO A 134 -7.03 -34.20 1.11
N PHE A 135 -6.00 -33.75 0.40
CA PHE A 135 -4.70 -33.39 0.97
C PHE A 135 -4.28 -31.99 0.51
N GLU A 136 -3.22 -31.46 1.10
CA GLU A 136 -2.65 -30.16 0.72
C GLU A 136 -1.27 -30.36 0.11
N THR A 137 -0.92 -29.53 -0.87
CA THR A 137 0.40 -29.49 -1.52
C THR A 137 1.13 -28.22 -1.14
N LEU A 138 2.44 -28.30 -0.93
CA LEU A 138 3.24 -27.11 -0.69
C LEU A 138 3.51 -26.39 -2.00
N VAL A 139 3.15 -25.12 -2.08
CA VAL A 139 3.34 -24.27 -3.26
C VAL A 139 4.22 -23.09 -2.90
N ASN A 140 5.23 -22.82 -3.73
CA ASN A 140 6.04 -21.60 -3.68
C ASN A 140 5.53 -20.63 -4.73
N LYS A 141 4.57 -19.76 -4.37
CA LYS A 141 3.97 -18.85 -5.34
C LYS A 141 5.05 -18.02 -6.03
N ASP A 142 4.97 -17.96 -7.36
CA ASP A 142 5.90 -17.26 -8.25
C ASP A 142 7.37 -17.73 -8.11
N ASN A 143 7.61 -18.91 -7.52
CA ASN A 143 8.93 -19.42 -7.14
C ASN A 143 9.76 -18.40 -6.34
N PHE A 144 9.10 -17.58 -5.52
CA PHE A 144 9.71 -16.39 -4.92
C PHE A 144 10.70 -16.70 -3.79
N GLU A 145 10.41 -17.71 -2.95
CA GLU A 145 11.31 -18.08 -1.86
C GLU A 145 12.41 -19.02 -2.37
N ILE A 146 13.67 -18.75 -2.02
CA ILE A 146 14.75 -19.74 -2.19
C ILE A 146 14.61 -20.79 -1.09
N LEU A 147 14.46 -22.05 -1.51
CA LEU A 147 14.28 -23.18 -0.61
C LEU A 147 15.57 -23.99 -0.49
N GLU A 148 15.95 -24.33 0.74
CA GLU A 148 17.19 -25.01 1.06
C GLU A 148 16.93 -26.23 1.93
N TRP A 149 17.59 -27.34 1.61
CA TRP A 149 17.62 -28.51 2.49
C TRP A 149 18.82 -28.40 3.43
N LYS A 150 18.56 -28.40 4.73
CA LYS A 150 19.59 -28.27 5.75
C LYS A 150 19.67 -29.53 6.59
N ALA A 151 20.88 -30.09 6.69
CA ALA A 151 21.16 -31.26 7.50
C ALA A 151 20.81 -30.99 8.97
N ALA A 152 20.13 -31.96 9.58
CA ALA A 152 19.71 -31.95 10.96
C ALA A 152 19.69 -33.37 11.51
N LYS A 153 19.57 -33.47 12.84
CA LYS A 153 19.52 -34.76 13.53
C LYS A 153 18.86 -34.68 14.89
N ASP A 154 18.46 -35.82 15.44
CA ASP A 154 18.08 -35.96 16.86
C ASP A 154 17.03 -34.91 17.29
N GLY A 155 15.99 -34.73 16.48
CA GLY A 155 14.92 -33.74 16.70
C GLY A 155 15.26 -32.26 16.47
N SER A 156 16.50 -31.92 16.12
CA SER A 156 16.88 -30.52 15.84
C SER A 156 16.26 -30.01 14.53
N VAL A 157 15.89 -28.73 14.52
CA VAL A 157 15.39 -28.06 13.32
C VAL A 157 16.10 -26.71 13.12
N PRO A 158 16.59 -26.41 11.91
CA PRO A 158 17.19 -25.12 11.62
C PRO A 158 16.20 -23.95 11.72
N LYS A 159 16.71 -22.72 11.78
CA LYS A 159 15.87 -21.52 11.64
C LYS A 159 15.18 -21.49 10.26
N ASN A 160 14.04 -20.82 10.18
CA ASN A 160 13.23 -20.70 8.95
C ASN A 160 12.74 -22.05 8.37
N SER A 161 12.62 -23.08 9.21
CA SER A 161 12.09 -24.39 8.80
C SER A 161 10.62 -24.32 8.38
N VAL A 162 10.27 -25.04 7.32
CA VAL A 162 8.91 -25.15 6.80
C VAL A 162 8.14 -26.17 7.62
N TRP A 163 7.06 -25.71 8.21
CA TRP A 163 6.25 -26.43 9.18
C TRP A 163 4.84 -26.69 8.62
N THR A 164 4.18 -27.74 9.09
CA THR A 164 2.94 -28.23 8.46
C THR A 164 1.66 -27.65 9.06
N CYS A 165 1.66 -27.33 10.37
CA CYS A 165 0.45 -26.92 11.11
C CYS A 165 0.75 -25.96 12.26
N SER A 166 -0.11 -24.94 12.42
CA SER A 166 -0.12 -24.00 13.56
C SER A 166 0.05 -24.68 14.92
N GLY A 167 1.09 -24.29 15.68
CA GLY A 167 1.41 -24.83 17.00
C GLY A 167 1.87 -26.30 17.04
N LYS A 168 2.05 -26.97 15.90
CA LYS A 168 2.58 -28.33 15.84
C LYS A 168 4.08 -28.30 15.54
N GLN A 169 4.83 -29.05 16.33
CA GLN A 169 6.28 -29.25 16.21
C GLN A 169 6.63 -30.27 15.09
N ILE A 170 6.01 -30.10 13.92
CA ILE A 170 6.13 -30.99 12.76
C ILE A 170 6.59 -30.19 11.54
N TYR A 171 7.66 -30.69 10.90
CA TYR A 171 8.34 -30.02 9.80
C TYR A 171 8.47 -30.92 8.59
N VAL A 172 8.63 -30.30 7.42
CA VAL A 172 8.89 -31.02 6.16
C VAL A 172 10.35 -31.48 6.15
N GLY A 173 10.56 -32.80 5.99
CA GLY A 173 11.89 -33.38 5.97
C GLY A 173 12.12 -34.30 4.78
N LYS A 174 13.40 -34.61 4.53
CA LYS A 174 13.82 -35.67 3.63
C LYS A 174 15.01 -36.44 4.20
N ASN A 175 15.24 -37.63 3.66
CA ASN A 175 16.52 -38.31 3.71
C ASN A 175 16.85 -38.88 2.33
N HIS A 176 17.86 -39.75 2.25
CA HIS A 176 18.25 -40.41 1.00
C HIS A 176 17.11 -41.18 0.30
N TYR A 177 16.11 -41.65 1.05
CA TYR A 177 15.04 -42.51 0.53
C TYR A 177 13.78 -41.73 0.08
N GLY A 178 13.56 -40.52 0.58
CA GLY A 178 12.43 -39.69 0.16
C GLY A 178 11.97 -38.65 1.18
N LEU A 179 10.75 -38.13 0.95
CA LEU A 179 10.10 -37.10 1.75
C LEU A 179 9.27 -37.69 2.90
N GLY A 180 9.19 -36.95 3.99
CA GLY A 180 8.39 -37.31 5.15
C GLY A 180 8.27 -36.17 6.15
N LYS A 181 8.06 -36.51 7.43
CA LYS A 181 7.88 -35.54 8.51
C LYS A 181 9.01 -35.63 9.53
N VAL A 182 9.46 -34.48 10.03
CA VAL A 182 10.32 -34.38 11.21
C VAL A 182 9.46 -34.00 12.40
N SER A 183 9.45 -34.85 13.43
CA SER A 183 8.79 -34.58 14.71
C SER A 183 9.83 -34.19 15.74
N THR A 184 9.88 -32.93 16.16
CA THR A 184 10.85 -32.50 17.18
C THR A 184 10.47 -33.04 18.57
N LYS A 185 9.20 -33.37 18.78
CA LYS A 185 8.71 -34.03 19.99
C LYS A 185 9.24 -35.46 20.10
N ASP A 186 9.17 -36.22 19.00
CA ASP A 186 9.62 -37.62 18.98
C ASP A 186 11.12 -37.73 18.63
N THR A 187 11.74 -36.61 18.30
CA THR A 187 13.17 -36.46 17.97
C THR A 187 13.65 -37.20 16.70
N VAL A 188 12.72 -37.58 15.82
CA VAL A 188 13.00 -38.39 14.63
C VAL A 188 12.35 -37.85 13.35
N PHE A 189 12.89 -38.27 12.22
CA PHE A 189 12.26 -38.17 10.91
C PHE A 189 11.51 -39.47 10.61
N TYR A 190 10.24 -39.37 10.20
CA TYR A 190 9.44 -40.50 9.73
C TYR A 190 9.28 -40.45 8.21
N LEU A 191 9.45 -41.60 7.57
CA LEU A 191 9.34 -41.82 6.14
C LEU A 191 8.23 -42.86 5.85
N PRO A 192 7.22 -42.54 5.03
CA PRO A 192 6.30 -43.54 4.50
C PRO A 192 6.97 -44.30 3.34
N TYR A 193 7.12 -45.61 3.46
CA TYR A 193 7.65 -46.45 2.39
C TYR A 193 7.04 -47.85 2.41
N ASP A 194 6.58 -48.29 1.25
CA ASP A 194 5.98 -49.61 0.99
C ASP A 194 4.98 -50.10 2.06
N LYS A 195 4.02 -49.24 2.43
CA LYS A 195 2.97 -49.48 3.44
C LYS A 195 3.47 -49.48 4.89
N GLU A 196 4.74 -49.22 5.12
CA GLU A 196 5.35 -49.11 6.45
C GLU A 196 5.80 -47.68 6.76
N GLU A 197 5.97 -47.42 8.06
CA GLU A 197 6.59 -46.20 8.56
C GLU A 197 8.00 -46.53 9.05
N HIS A 198 8.99 -45.89 8.46
CA HIS A 198 10.38 -45.99 8.91
C HIS A 198 10.78 -44.72 9.64
N TRP A 199 11.68 -44.84 10.62
CA TRP A 199 12.19 -43.69 11.36
C TRP A 199 13.71 -43.59 11.28
N TYR A 200 14.22 -42.36 11.29
CA TYR A 200 15.65 -42.06 11.17
C TYR A 200 16.03 -40.88 12.07
N TYR A 201 17.22 -40.95 12.67
CA TYR A 201 17.78 -39.84 13.46
C TYR A 201 18.50 -38.79 12.62
N LYS A 202 18.92 -39.11 11.40
CA LYS A 202 19.61 -38.19 10.47
C LYS A 202 18.72 -37.89 9.28
N TYR A 203 18.58 -36.62 8.97
CA TYR A 203 17.67 -36.12 7.94
C TYR A 203 18.08 -34.71 7.50
N GLU A 204 17.37 -34.18 6.52
CA GLU A 204 17.42 -32.78 6.14
C GLU A 204 16.04 -32.16 6.32
N VAL A 205 16.00 -30.91 6.75
CA VAL A 205 14.77 -30.13 6.94
C VAL A 205 14.66 -29.10 5.84
N LEU A 206 13.46 -28.92 5.27
CA LEU A 206 13.21 -27.87 4.29
C LEU A 206 13.18 -26.51 5.00
N THR A 207 13.97 -25.57 4.51
CA THR A 207 14.09 -24.22 5.09
C THR A 207 13.95 -23.16 4.00
N ILE A 208 13.55 -21.96 4.41
CA ILE A 208 13.57 -20.78 3.55
C ILE A 208 14.89 -20.05 3.77
N SER A 209 15.59 -19.71 2.68
CA SER A 209 16.86 -18.99 2.77
C SER A 209 16.69 -17.67 3.52
N GLY A 210 17.63 -17.41 4.43
CA GLY A 210 17.68 -16.19 5.23
C GLY A 210 18.60 -15.13 4.66
N ASN A 211 19.28 -15.41 3.55
CA ASN A 211 20.40 -14.62 3.05
C ASN A 211 19.95 -13.43 2.19
N VAL A 212 19.02 -12.64 2.72
CA VAL A 212 18.43 -11.50 2.01
C VAL A 212 19.23 -10.24 2.30
N ILE A 213 19.79 -9.62 1.25
CA ILE A 213 20.57 -8.37 1.38
C ILE A 213 19.71 -7.11 1.21
N SER A 214 18.67 -7.16 0.36
CA SER A 214 17.78 -6.02 0.15
C SER A 214 16.39 -6.43 -0.32
N GLN A 215 15.41 -5.60 0.02
CA GLN A 215 14.01 -5.72 -0.38
C GLN A 215 13.52 -4.36 -0.88
N LEU A 216 12.90 -4.33 -2.05
CA LEU A 216 12.32 -3.15 -2.66
C LEU A 216 10.85 -3.42 -3.00
N LEU A 217 9.97 -2.59 -2.48
CA LEU A 217 8.59 -2.49 -2.91
C LEU A 217 8.50 -1.42 -4.01
N TYR A 218 7.97 -1.74 -5.18
CA TYR A 218 7.91 -0.82 -6.33
C TYR A 218 6.67 -1.06 -7.19
N ASN A 219 6.43 -0.18 -8.17
CA ASN A 219 5.22 -0.21 -9.02
C ASN A 219 3.95 -0.24 -8.15
N VAL A 220 3.90 0.65 -7.16
CA VAL A 220 2.78 0.74 -6.20
C VAL A 220 1.60 1.42 -6.86
N ARG A 221 0.47 0.70 -6.92
CA ARG A 221 -0.77 1.17 -7.55
C ARG A 221 -1.89 1.23 -6.54
N TYR A 222 -2.33 2.45 -6.25
CA TYR A 222 -3.41 2.73 -5.31
C TYR A 222 -4.77 2.55 -5.97
N ASN A 223 -5.66 1.81 -5.31
CA ASN A 223 -7.04 1.66 -5.72
C ASN A 223 -7.90 2.75 -5.08
N LYS A 224 -8.01 3.89 -5.78
CA LYS A 224 -8.72 5.08 -5.29
C LYS A 224 -10.23 4.87 -5.13
N ASP A 225 -10.84 4.05 -5.98
CA ASP A 225 -12.29 3.82 -5.96
C ASP A 225 -12.73 3.05 -4.71
N HIS A 226 -11.80 2.34 -4.08
CA HIS A 226 -12.01 1.58 -2.85
C HIS A 226 -11.32 2.22 -1.64
N SER A 227 -11.00 3.52 -1.69
CA SER A 227 -10.43 4.23 -0.55
C SER A 227 -11.50 4.60 0.47
N GLU A 228 -11.17 4.49 1.75
CA GLU A 228 -11.97 4.98 2.85
C GLU A 228 -11.34 6.26 3.42
N ILE A 229 -12.13 7.34 3.49
CA ILE A 229 -11.71 8.62 4.07
C ILE A 229 -12.56 8.88 5.30
N PHE A 230 -11.92 8.93 6.47
CA PHE A 230 -12.56 9.28 7.72
C PHE A 230 -12.16 10.69 8.15
N LYS A 231 -13.15 11.57 8.33
CA LYS A 231 -12.92 12.96 8.74
C LYS A 231 -13.04 13.09 10.24
N PHE A 232 -12.00 13.60 10.88
CA PHE A 232 -12.03 13.96 12.29
C PHE A 232 -12.68 15.33 12.48
N PRO A 233 -13.25 15.62 13.66
CA PRO A 233 -13.67 16.97 14.00
C PRO A 233 -12.48 17.95 13.93
N PRO A 234 -12.73 19.24 13.62
CA PRO A 234 -11.69 20.25 13.59
C PRO A 234 -11.02 20.39 14.96
N GLU A 235 -9.70 20.47 14.98
CA GLU A 235 -8.91 20.71 16.19
C GLU A 235 -8.52 22.20 16.25
N VAL A 236 -8.81 22.86 17.38
CA VAL A 236 -8.35 24.23 17.64
C VAL A 236 -6.86 24.19 17.99
N MET A 237 -6.04 24.87 17.20
CA MET A 237 -4.60 24.90 17.34
C MET A 237 -4.11 26.04 18.23
N HIS A 238 -4.69 27.22 18.06
CA HIS A 238 -4.36 28.46 18.76
C HIS A 238 -5.58 29.37 18.77
N GLN A 239 -5.77 30.10 19.86
CA GLN A 239 -6.85 31.06 20.05
C GLN A 239 -6.23 32.33 20.63
N ALA A 240 -6.59 33.47 20.06
CA ALA A 240 -6.06 34.76 20.47
C ALA A 240 -7.07 35.87 20.24
N THR A 241 -6.81 37.00 20.89
CA THR A 241 -7.69 38.16 20.90
C THR A 241 -6.90 39.40 20.51
N MET A 242 -7.43 40.14 19.53
CA MET A 242 -6.87 41.39 19.05
C MET A 242 -7.78 42.54 19.47
N SER A 243 -7.31 43.39 20.39
CA SER A 243 -8.09 44.53 20.91
C SER A 243 -7.56 45.87 20.40
N ASN A 244 -8.46 46.82 20.13
CA ASN A 244 -8.13 48.17 19.71
C ASN A 244 -8.76 49.19 20.66
N TYR A 245 -7.92 49.91 21.40
CA TYR A 245 -8.32 50.97 22.32
C TYR A 245 -8.22 52.37 21.68
N GLU A 246 -7.83 52.46 20.42
CA GLU A 246 -7.72 53.72 19.67
C GLU A 246 -9.05 54.14 19.06
N CYS A 247 -9.11 55.39 18.61
CA CYS A 247 -10.29 55.99 17.99
C CYS A 247 -10.40 55.86 16.47
N HIS A 248 -9.46 55.13 15.87
CA HIS A 248 -9.50 54.75 14.46
C HIS A 248 -9.30 53.24 14.32
N PRO A 249 -9.79 52.61 13.23
CA PRO A 249 -9.51 51.21 12.97
C PRO A 249 -8.00 50.93 12.92
N VAL A 250 -7.57 49.79 13.46
CA VAL A 250 -6.17 49.34 13.45
C VAL A 250 -6.09 47.99 12.76
N VAL A 251 -5.20 47.86 11.79
CA VAL A 251 -4.87 46.57 11.17
C VAL A 251 -3.84 45.86 12.04
N LYS A 252 -4.18 44.64 12.45
CA LYS A 252 -3.29 43.76 13.20
C LYS A 252 -3.07 42.47 12.42
N THR A 253 -1.82 42.03 12.36
CA THR A 253 -1.44 40.80 11.67
C THR A 253 -0.75 39.87 12.65
N GLU A 254 -1.21 38.62 12.71
CA GLU A 254 -0.58 37.56 13.49
C GLU A 254 -0.30 36.37 12.59
N THR A 255 0.88 35.76 12.74
CA THR A 255 1.31 34.62 11.93
C THR A 255 1.56 33.43 12.82
N LEU A 256 0.90 32.32 12.49
CA LEU A 256 1.11 31.02 13.12
C LEU A 256 1.92 30.16 12.17
N SER A 257 2.96 29.51 12.69
CA SER A 257 3.72 28.47 11.99
C SER A 257 3.81 27.24 12.87
N LYS A 258 3.49 26.06 12.32
CA LYS A 258 3.56 24.80 13.07
C LYS A 258 4.14 23.68 12.21
N THR A 259 5.18 23.05 12.75
CA THR A 259 5.74 21.80 12.21
C THR A 259 5.06 20.61 12.89
N TYR A 260 4.71 19.60 12.11
CA TYR A 260 4.12 18.35 12.56
C TYR A 260 4.68 17.19 11.76
N GLN A 261 4.59 15.98 12.31
CA GLN A 261 5.02 14.76 11.64
C GLN A 261 3.82 14.01 11.09
N VAL A 262 3.90 13.61 9.82
CA VAL A 262 2.94 12.73 9.16
C VAL A 262 3.56 11.34 9.08
N GLN A 263 2.83 10.35 9.61
CA GLN A 263 3.20 8.95 9.48
C GLN A 263 2.42 8.34 8.32
N GLN A 264 3.16 7.73 7.41
CA GLN A 264 2.65 7.06 6.23
C GLN A 264 3.00 5.58 6.34
N ARG A 265 2.02 4.70 6.20
CA ARG A 265 2.20 3.29 6.48
C ARG A 265 1.69 2.44 5.32
N TRP A 266 2.50 1.48 4.89
CA TRP A 266 2.12 0.49 3.88
C TRP A 266 1.98 -0.86 4.54
N ASP A 267 0.78 -1.22 4.98
CA ASP A 267 0.53 -2.53 5.56
C ASP A 267 0.24 -3.55 4.47
N PHE A 268 0.89 -4.71 4.52
CA PHE A 268 0.68 -5.80 3.57
C PHE A 268 0.88 -7.14 4.27
N THR A 269 0.37 -8.21 3.68
CA THR A 269 0.26 -9.54 4.31
C THR A 269 1.57 -10.32 4.34
N PHE A 270 2.63 -9.80 3.71
CA PHE A 270 3.95 -10.43 3.66
C PHE A 270 4.84 -9.97 4.82
N SER A 271 5.65 -10.89 5.34
CA SER A 271 6.68 -10.58 6.32
C SER A 271 7.99 -10.29 5.61
N PHE A 272 8.56 -9.11 5.84
CA PHE A 272 9.93 -8.83 5.43
C PHE A 272 10.90 -9.73 6.18
N LYS A 273 11.92 -10.24 5.47
CA LYS A 273 13.02 -10.95 6.12
C LYS A 273 13.90 -9.93 6.86
N LEU A 274 14.17 -10.19 8.15
CA LEU A 274 15.11 -9.40 8.95
C LEU A 274 16.53 -9.57 8.42
N GLY A 275 17.30 -8.48 8.34
CA GLY A 275 18.73 -8.50 8.00
C GLY A 275 19.12 -7.69 6.76
N GLY A 276 18.17 -7.40 5.85
CA GLY A 276 18.40 -6.63 4.63
C GLY A 276 17.86 -5.20 4.69
N LYS A 277 18.36 -4.31 3.81
CA LYS A 277 17.78 -2.97 3.61
C LYS A 277 16.37 -3.09 3.04
N ILE A 278 15.41 -2.32 3.55
CA ILE A 278 14.02 -2.36 3.12
C ILE A 278 13.61 -0.97 2.64
N SER A 279 13.21 -0.88 1.37
CA SER A 279 12.82 0.38 0.75
C SER A 279 11.54 0.24 -0.06
N ILE A 280 10.92 1.38 -0.34
CA ILE A 280 9.73 1.51 -1.18
C ILE A 280 9.93 2.63 -2.18
N GLU A 281 9.53 2.41 -3.43
CA GLU A 281 9.43 3.41 -4.48
C GLU A 281 7.95 3.60 -4.80
N ALA A 282 7.39 4.72 -4.34
CA ALA A 282 5.97 5.01 -4.45
C ALA A 282 5.71 6.52 -4.44
N GLY A 283 4.60 6.92 -5.07
CA GLY A 283 4.03 8.25 -4.84
C GLY A 283 3.24 8.27 -3.55
N ILE A 284 3.30 9.35 -2.79
CA ILE A 284 2.53 9.54 -1.56
C ILE A 284 1.12 10.06 -1.93
N PRO A 285 0.04 9.37 -1.53
CA PRO A 285 -1.33 9.87 -1.70
C PRO A 285 -1.60 11.12 -0.83
N SER A 286 -2.39 12.07 -1.33
CA SER A 286 -2.82 13.27 -0.62
C SER A 286 -4.22 13.72 -1.06
N ILE A 287 -5.03 14.23 -0.12
CA ILE A 287 -6.37 14.77 -0.41
C ILE A 287 -6.23 16.25 -0.75
N VAL A 288 -6.43 16.58 -2.02
CA VAL A 288 -6.38 17.96 -2.52
C VAL A 288 -7.76 18.32 -3.03
N LYS A 289 -8.38 19.37 -2.47
CA LYS A 289 -9.73 19.84 -2.85
C LYS A 289 -10.81 18.74 -2.84
N GLY A 290 -10.68 17.77 -1.94
CA GLY A 290 -11.63 16.65 -1.81
C GLY A 290 -11.41 15.50 -2.78
N THR A 291 -10.37 15.55 -3.63
CA THR A 291 -9.98 14.45 -4.51
C THR A 291 -8.66 13.82 -4.06
N LEU A 292 -8.57 12.50 -4.18
CA LEU A 292 -7.37 11.74 -3.86
C LEU A 292 -6.35 11.84 -5.01
N GLU A 293 -5.30 12.61 -4.79
CA GLU A 293 -4.15 12.75 -5.69
C GLU A 293 -2.99 11.89 -5.20
N VAL A 294 -2.05 11.55 -6.10
CA VAL A 294 -0.84 10.80 -5.76
C VAL A 294 0.33 11.58 -6.33
N SER A 295 1.34 11.85 -5.51
CA SER A 295 2.56 12.56 -5.92
C SER A 295 3.42 11.72 -6.88
N THR A 296 4.46 12.34 -7.43
CA THR A 296 5.49 11.62 -8.20
C THR A 296 6.17 10.57 -7.32
N GLU A 297 6.59 9.46 -7.93
CA GLU A 297 7.26 8.38 -7.20
C GLU A 297 8.61 8.86 -6.64
N VAL A 298 8.82 8.58 -5.36
CA VAL A 298 10.08 8.83 -4.65
C VAL A 298 10.48 7.56 -3.91
N GLN A 299 11.78 7.34 -3.77
CA GLN A 299 12.29 6.21 -3.01
C GLN A 299 12.46 6.57 -1.53
N PHE A 300 11.81 5.81 -0.66
CA PHE A 300 11.89 5.93 0.79
C PHE A 300 12.56 4.69 1.40
N GLN A 301 13.27 4.90 2.50
CA GLN A 301 13.69 3.82 3.40
C GLN A 301 12.69 3.73 4.53
N PHE A 302 12.23 2.53 4.88
CA PHE A 302 11.32 2.38 6.01
C PHE A 302 12.05 2.70 7.32
N THR A 303 11.47 3.58 8.15
CA THR A 303 12.09 4.01 9.42
C THR A 303 11.83 3.01 10.52
N THR A 304 10.64 2.40 10.55
CA THR A 304 10.26 1.35 11.50
C THR A 304 9.17 0.50 10.86
N GLY A 305 9.41 -0.81 10.75
CA GLY A 305 8.46 -1.73 10.13
C GLY A 305 8.17 -1.35 8.67
N THR A 306 6.95 -0.86 8.43
CA THR A 306 6.44 -0.44 7.11
C THR A 306 6.04 1.03 7.07
N THR A 307 6.55 1.83 8.02
CA THR A 307 6.21 3.24 8.18
C THR A 307 7.33 4.15 7.67
N VAL A 308 6.94 5.27 7.07
CA VAL A 308 7.77 6.43 6.76
C VAL A 308 7.20 7.62 7.52
N THR A 309 8.08 8.41 8.15
CA THR A 309 7.67 9.62 8.90
C THR A 309 8.30 10.83 8.24
N GLU A 310 7.47 11.78 7.82
CA GLU A 310 7.90 13.04 7.24
C GLU A 310 7.52 14.21 8.13
N SER A 311 8.35 15.26 8.17
CA SER A 311 8.05 16.50 8.88
C SER A 311 7.52 17.53 7.90
N MET A 312 6.34 18.09 8.17
CA MET A 312 5.70 19.12 7.38
C MET A 312 5.52 20.38 8.21
N THR A 313 5.75 21.54 7.61
CA THR A 313 5.54 22.85 8.24
C THR A 313 4.50 23.62 7.47
N ASP A 314 3.42 24.01 8.15
CA ASP A 314 2.42 24.91 7.59
C ASP A 314 2.44 26.24 8.35
N SER A 315 2.22 27.32 7.63
CA SER A 315 2.04 28.65 8.20
C SER A 315 0.75 29.31 7.70
N ALA A 316 0.10 30.07 8.56
CA ALA A 316 -1.05 30.91 8.21
C ALA A 316 -0.91 32.28 8.88
N SER A 317 -1.31 33.33 8.16
CA SER A 317 -1.34 34.70 8.67
C SER A 317 -2.77 35.20 8.69
N VAL A 318 -3.13 35.86 9.78
CA VAL A 318 -4.43 36.46 10.03
C VAL A 318 -4.23 37.96 10.05
N GLU A 319 -4.86 38.66 9.12
CA GLU A 319 -4.89 40.12 9.09
C GLU A 319 -6.32 40.57 9.42
N LEU A 320 -6.46 41.35 10.50
CA LEU A 320 -7.74 41.82 11.00
C LEU A 320 -7.70 43.34 11.20
N THR A 321 -8.67 44.02 10.60
CA THR A 321 -8.95 45.42 10.89
C THR A 321 -9.90 45.49 12.09
N VAL A 322 -9.34 45.77 13.26
CA VAL A 322 -10.10 45.87 14.52
C VAL A 322 -10.71 47.27 14.64
N PRO A 323 -12.06 47.41 14.71
CA PRO A 323 -12.70 48.71 14.85
C PRO A 323 -12.29 49.44 16.14
N PRO A 324 -12.50 50.77 16.23
CA PRO A 324 -12.27 51.54 17.45
C PRO A 324 -13.01 50.95 18.65
N ASN A 325 -12.34 50.84 19.79
CA ASN A 325 -12.92 50.32 21.04
C ASN A 325 -13.53 48.91 20.96
N HIS A 326 -13.08 48.09 19.99
CA HIS A 326 -13.52 46.70 19.84
C HIS A 326 -12.39 45.72 20.14
N SER A 327 -12.80 44.48 20.40
CA SER A 327 -11.94 43.32 20.53
C SER A 327 -12.45 42.21 19.62
N CYS A 328 -11.58 41.68 18.76
CA CYS A 328 -11.89 40.57 17.88
C CYS A 328 -11.17 39.33 18.39
N GLU A 329 -11.92 38.29 18.69
CA GLU A 329 -11.35 36.98 19.00
C GLU A 329 -11.24 36.17 17.71
N PHE A 330 -10.15 35.43 17.56
CA PHE A 330 -10.01 34.48 16.48
C PHE A 330 -9.40 33.16 16.98
N SER A 331 -9.72 32.10 16.27
CA SER A 331 -9.14 30.79 16.46
C SER A 331 -8.58 30.28 15.15
N THR A 332 -7.49 29.53 15.24
CA THR A 332 -6.94 28.77 14.12
C THR A 332 -7.30 27.32 14.35
N VAL A 333 -7.93 26.70 13.36
CA VAL A 333 -8.39 25.32 13.40
C VAL A 333 -7.76 24.52 12.28
N ARG A 334 -7.68 23.21 12.47
CA ARG A 334 -7.14 22.30 11.48
C ARG A 334 -7.95 21.03 11.43
N HIS A 335 -8.15 20.57 10.21
CA HIS A 335 -8.85 19.32 9.95
C HIS A 335 -7.83 18.21 9.80
N LYS A 336 -8.16 17.04 10.34
CA LYS A 336 -7.42 15.80 10.15
C LYS A 336 -8.34 14.83 9.43
N GLU A 337 -7.78 14.07 8.50
CA GLU A 337 -8.50 13.04 7.77
C GLU A 337 -7.65 11.77 7.79
N LYS A 338 -8.21 10.63 8.20
CA LYS A 338 -7.58 9.32 8.02
C LYS A 338 -7.93 8.81 6.63
N VAL A 339 -6.94 8.30 5.92
CA VAL A 339 -7.15 7.68 4.62
C VAL A 339 -6.61 6.26 4.63
N ASP A 340 -7.47 5.33 4.23
CA ASP A 340 -7.14 3.92 4.07
C ASP A 340 -7.33 3.56 2.59
N ILE A 341 -6.26 3.17 1.90
CA ILE A 341 -6.27 2.96 0.44
C ILE A 341 -5.70 1.58 0.11
N PRO A 342 -6.50 0.65 -0.41
CA PRO A 342 -5.98 -0.61 -0.91
C PRO A 342 -4.98 -0.37 -2.05
N PHE A 343 -3.91 -1.15 -2.10
CA PHE A 343 -2.92 -1.06 -3.18
C PHE A 343 -2.44 -2.44 -3.64
N THR A 344 -1.91 -2.47 -4.87
CA THR A 344 -1.11 -3.58 -5.40
C THR A 344 0.31 -3.11 -5.66
N ALA A 345 1.30 -3.98 -5.49
CA ALA A 345 2.70 -3.64 -5.74
C ALA A 345 3.53 -4.87 -6.09
N LEU A 346 4.78 -4.65 -6.52
CA LEU A 346 5.77 -5.69 -6.73
C LEU A 346 6.81 -5.66 -5.62
N LEU A 347 7.08 -6.81 -5.02
CA LEU A 347 8.18 -7.00 -4.06
C LEU A 347 9.34 -7.66 -4.77
N ARG A 348 10.47 -6.95 -4.87
CA ARG A 348 11.77 -7.49 -5.31
C ARG A 348 12.62 -7.83 -4.10
N ARG A 349 13.18 -9.04 -4.08
CA ARG A 349 14.13 -9.52 -3.07
C ARG A 349 15.44 -9.89 -3.75
N THR A 350 16.53 -9.35 -3.22
CA THR A 350 17.89 -9.64 -3.67
C THR A 350 18.59 -10.45 -2.58
N TYR A 351 19.21 -11.56 -2.99
CA TYR A 351 19.96 -12.47 -2.12
C TYR A 351 21.47 -12.20 -2.21
N ASP A 352 22.25 -12.77 -1.28
CA ASP A 352 23.70 -12.54 -1.19
C ASP A 352 24.50 -13.18 -2.32
N ASP A 353 23.98 -14.24 -2.92
CA ASP A 353 24.47 -14.87 -4.15
C ASP A 353 24.19 -14.06 -5.43
N GLY A 354 23.43 -12.96 -5.31
CA GLY A 354 23.04 -12.09 -6.42
C GLY A 354 21.73 -12.48 -7.11
N GLU A 355 21.05 -13.55 -6.68
CA GLU A 355 19.73 -13.90 -7.22
C GLU A 355 18.68 -12.83 -6.88
N ILE A 356 17.77 -12.58 -7.82
CA ILE A 356 16.71 -11.57 -7.69
C ILE A 356 15.36 -12.23 -7.99
N HIS A 357 14.51 -12.31 -6.98
CA HIS A 357 13.15 -12.82 -7.12
C HIS A 357 12.13 -11.69 -6.96
N THR A 358 11.01 -11.80 -7.69
CA THR A 358 9.92 -10.81 -7.65
C THR A 358 8.58 -11.49 -7.48
N THR A 359 7.69 -10.89 -6.68
CA THR A 359 6.31 -11.33 -6.51
C THR A 359 5.33 -10.16 -6.52
N SER A 360 4.07 -10.43 -6.84
CA SER A 360 2.97 -9.48 -6.60
C SER A 360 2.50 -9.54 -5.15
N ILE A 361 2.26 -8.37 -4.55
CA ILE A 361 1.68 -8.23 -3.22
C ILE A 361 0.50 -7.27 -3.25
N THR A 362 -0.35 -7.39 -2.23
CA THR A 362 -1.46 -6.48 -1.96
C THR A 362 -1.36 -5.99 -0.54
N GLY A 363 -1.85 -4.77 -0.30
CA GLY A 363 -1.85 -4.16 1.01
C GLY A 363 -2.85 -3.03 1.13
N THR A 364 -2.80 -2.36 2.27
CA THR A 364 -3.53 -1.14 2.57
C THR A 364 -2.53 -0.08 2.99
N TYR A 365 -2.60 1.06 2.32
CA TYR A 365 -1.92 2.26 2.74
C TYR A 365 -2.78 2.98 3.79
N ASP A 366 -2.18 3.32 4.92
CA ASP A 366 -2.82 4.01 6.04
C ASP A 366 -2.01 5.29 6.33
N SER A 367 -2.72 6.42 6.41
CA SER A 367 -2.12 7.68 6.82
C SER A 367 -3.16 8.61 7.44
N ILE A 368 -2.72 9.39 8.43
CA ILE A 368 -3.48 10.54 8.93
C ILE A 368 -2.97 11.78 8.21
N GLN A 369 -3.75 12.26 7.27
CA GLN A 369 -3.48 13.49 6.53
C GLN A 369 -3.98 14.69 7.31
N VAL A 370 -3.24 15.78 7.17
CA VAL A 370 -3.51 17.01 7.87
C VAL A 370 -3.85 18.08 6.85
N GLY A 371 -5.04 18.65 6.98
CA GLY A 371 -5.49 19.74 6.12
C GLY A 371 -4.81 21.06 6.44
N LYS A 372 -5.01 22.05 5.55
CA LYS A 372 -4.51 23.41 5.75
C LYS A 372 -5.07 24.03 7.03
N ILE A 373 -4.27 24.91 7.65
CA ILE A 373 -4.71 25.75 8.76
C ILE A 373 -5.81 26.69 8.24
N GLN A 374 -6.92 26.75 8.96
CA GLN A 374 -8.02 27.66 8.70
C GLN A 374 -8.16 28.61 9.88
N THR A 375 -8.47 29.87 9.60
CA THR A 375 -8.74 30.87 10.64
C THR A 375 -10.23 31.13 10.71
N VAL A 376 -10.77 31.09 11.91
CA VAL A 376 -12.15 31.44 12.23
C VAL A 376 -12.13 32.68 13.10
N VAL A 377 -12.76 33.75 12.63
CA VAL A 377 -12.81 35.05 13.31
C VAL A 377 -14.21 35.21 13.89
N ASN A 378 -14.29 35.41 15.20
CA ASN A 378 -15.54 35.71 15.88
C ASN A 378 -15.93 37.17 15.62
N ARG A 379 -17.22 37.48 15.81
CA ARG A 379 -17.67 38.87 15.71
C ARG A 379 -16.95 39.71 16.76
N CYS A 380 -16.42 40.85 16.36
CA CYS A 380 -15.76 41.75 17.28
C CYS A 380 -16.78 42.35 18.24
N GLU A 381 -16.43 42.38 19.52
CA GLU A 381 -17.27 42.89 20.59
C GLU A 381 -16.71 44.21 21.12
N LEU A 382 -17.58 45.08 21.62
CA LEU A 382 -17.14 46.29 22.31
C LEU A 382 -16.35 45.90 23.55
N LEU A 383 -15.23 46.60 23.79
CA LEU A 383 -14.46 46.44 25.01
C LEU A 383 -15.33 46.81 26.23
N VAL A 384 -15.14 46.12 27.36
CA VAL A 384 -15.93 46.41 28.58
C VAL A 384 -15.49 47.74 29.22
N ASN A 385 -14.21 48.06 29.13
CA ASN A 385 -13.62 49.29 29.67
C ASN A 385 -12.92 50.07 28.54
N PHE A 386 -13.66 50.92 27.85
CA PHE A 386 -13.11 51.78 26.79
C PHE A 386 -13.40 53.25 27.05
N MET A 387 -12.53 54.12 26.54
CA MET A 387 -12.76 55.56 26.54
C MET A 387 -13.56 55.94 25.29
N PRO A 388 -14.71 56.64 25.40
CA PRO A 388 -15.48 57.07 24.25
C PRO A 388 -14.64 57.96 23.34
N CYS A 389 -14.75 57.72 22.04
CA CYS A 389 -14.00 58.52 21.08
C CYS A 389 -14.59 59.93 20.95
N PRO A 390 -13.73 60.98 20.89
CA PRO A 390 -14.21 62.34 20.76
C PRO A 390 -14.97 62.50 19.44
N VAL A 391 -16.21 62.97 19.53
CA VAL A 391 -17.04 63.23 18.36
C VAL A 391 -16.53 64.51 17.70
N GLN A 392 -16.02 64.43 16.46
CA GLN A 392 -15.74 65.65 15.71
C GLN A 392 -17.05 66.29 15.27
N CYS A 393 -17.47 67.34 15.98
CA CYS A 393 -18.45 68.28 15.46
C CYS A 393 -17.85 68.95 14.22
N LYS A 394 -18.34 68.60 13.02
CA LYS A 394 -18.11 69.44 11.84
C LYS A 394 -18.75 70.80 12.13
N SER A 395 -17.94 71.81 12.41
CA SER A 395 -18.40 73.18 12.30
C SER A 395 -18.76 73.42 10.84
N SER A 396 -20.05 73.55 10.55
CA SER A 396 -20.48 74.20 9.31
C SER A 396 -19.91 75.61 9.34
N VAL A 397 -19.00 75.91 8.41
CA VAL A 397 -18.54 77.26 8.14
C VAL A 397 -19.77 78.08 7.77
N ILE A 398 -20.21 78.94 8.67
CA ILE A 398 -21.16 80.00 8.36
C ILE A 398 -20.36 80.99 7.50
N SER A 399 -20.78 81.13 6.24
CA SER A 399 -20.30 82.15 5.32
C SER A 399 -20.67 83.51 5.90
N ASP A 400 -19.66 84.32 6.24
CA ASP A 400 -19.83 85.72 6.58
C ASP A 400 -20.25 86.49 5.33
N ASP A 401 -21.55 86.75 5.18
CA ASP A 401 -22.04 87.87 4.39
C ASP A 401 -22.87 88.78 5.31
N VAL A 402 -22.26 89.92 5.64
CA VAL A 402 -22.84 90.99 6.43
C VAL A 402 -23.83 91.77 5.57
N ASN A 403 -25.12 91.75 5.90
CA ASN A 403 -25.93 92.98 5.96
C ASN A 403 -27.31 92.80 6.63
N LEU A 404 -27.40 93.43 7.82
CA LEU A 404 -28.47 94.28 8.32
C LEU A 404 -29.92 93.75 8.58
N VAL A 405 -30.24 93.79 9.88
CA VAL A 405 -31.54 94.05 10.56
C VAL A 405 -32.58 92.90 10.62
N PHE A 406 -32.70 92.26 11.79
CA PHE A 406 -33.85 92.38 12.72
C PHE A 406 -33.71 91.42 13.93
N LEU A 407 -33.51 92.01 15.11
CA LEU A 407 -34.06 91.70 16.44
C LEU A 407 -34.58 90.28 16.81
N LEU A 408 -34.07 89.83 17.98
CA LEU A 408 -34.74 89.18 19.14
C LEU A 408 -34.44 87.68 19.44
N PHE A 409 -33.87 87.48 20.65
CA PHE A 409 -33.94 86.31 21.56
C PHE A 409 -33.44 84.96 21.00
N THR A 410 -32.69 84.09 21.67
CA THR A 410 -32.41 83.81 23.09
C THR A 410 -31.24 82.80 23.11
N SER A 411 -30.43 82.85 24.17
CA SER A 411 -29.62 81.77 24.78
C SER A 411 -29.61 80.38 24.12
N PHE A 412 -28.43 79.75 24.01
CA PHE A 412 -28.18 78.51 24.76
C PHE A 412 -26.68 78.29 24.98
N SER A 413 -26.36 78.14 26.27
CA SER A 413 -25.05 77.83 26.81
C SER A 413 -24.54 76.47 26.35
N CYS A 414 -23.23 76.42 26.17
CA CYS A 414 -22.44 75.20 26.29
C CYS A 414 -22.76 74.53 27.64
N SER A 415 -23.40 73.36 27.61
CA SER A 415 -23.53 72.50 28.77
C SER A 415 -22.64 71.28 28.57
N TYR A 416 -21.55 71.25 29.32
CA TYR A 416 -20.97 70.00 29.80
C TYR A 416 -22.08 69.16 30.47
N TRP A 417 -21.96 67.83 30.47
CA TRP A 417 -21.94 67.01 31.70
C TRP A 417 -21.78 65.51 31.35
N ILE A 418 -20.80 64.93 32.08
CA ILE A 418 -20.56 63.54 32.54
C ILE A 418 -20.50 62.41 31.52
#